data_AF-A0AAD9GDU6-F1
#
_entry.id   AF-A0AAD9GDU6-F1
#
_cell.length_a   1.000
_cell.length_b   1.000
_cell.length_c   1.000
_cell.angle_alpha   90.00
_cell.angle_beta   90.00
_cell.angle_gamma   90.00
#
_symmetry.space_group_name_H-M   'P 1'
#
loop_
_entity.id
_entity.type
_entity.pdbx_description
1 polymer ?
#
loop_
_entity_poly.entity_id
_entity_poly.type
_entity_poly.pdbx_seq_one_letter_code
_entity_poly.pdbx_strand_id
1 'polypeptide(L)'
;MRAQELGKDPLTWSFVKLFGVHIHCNLRELEGLPSSHAWRWKTSGFWRSRLMTKAQCFGVVVSVVKRTDRVELQVDDGTALVKAVLWGEGVQAPVALGDLVHVEGKLNMDKNWDVIEPSRELRILRISKVEDPNEELLHWSQVMELEQKFHSSGGQHNDTAVVAGGIAQAGGPWEDIATEAFFSLTIDPNTKQKFLDQRDSDPRDDVLVATLEAILLQQRTNSSKEATSVTFRDQIAALESGKTTNGDALATNKNQRIRAVQYTFRKLRRAGLFYLEDDEADRHILLSFEAVMKPALLHVLQAHSLGLSIAEIADAILTQDRFKFVPLRWIEAGLEHLLASHRVAQREDSQLFFIKQKQFETK
;
A
#
# COMPACT_ATOMS: atom_id res chain seq x y z
N MET A 1 -4.37 8.33 9.77
CA MET A 1 -5.76 8.85 9.96
C MET A 1 -6.32 8.17 11.21
N ARG A 2 -6.75 8.91 12.23
CA ARG A 2 -7.29 8.29 13.46
C ARG A 2 -8.70 7.75 13.18
N ALA A 3 -9.10 6.63 13.79
CA ALA A 3 -10.41 6.01 13.56
C ALA A 3 -11.61 6.95 13.75
N GLN A 4 -11.46 8.01 14.57
CA GLN A 4 -12.45 9.07 14.79
C GLN A 4 -12.72 9.98 13.58
N GLU A 5 -11.87 9.99 12.56
CA GLU A 5 -12.02 10.86 11.36
C GLU A 5 -12.68 10.13 10.18
N LEU A 6 -12.59 8.81 10.12
CA LEU A 6 -13.07 8.00 8.99
C LEU A 6 -14.59 8.06 8.79
N GLY A 7 -15.34 8.20 9.89
CA GLY A 7 -16.80 8.29 9.87
C GLY A 7 -17.34 9.68 9.51
N LYS A 8 -16.49 10.70 9.44
CA LYS A 8 -16.89 12.10 9.19
C LYS A 8 -16.95 12.45 7.70
N ASP A 9 -16.30 11.65 6.85
CA ASP A 9 -16.35 11.84 5.41
C ASP A 9 -17.70 11.36 4.85
N PRO A 10 -18.48 12.23 4.18
CA PRO A 10 -19.79 11.86 3.64
C PRO A 10 -19.70 10.75 2.58
N LEU A 11 -18.57 10.64 1.86
CA LEU A 11 -18.40 9.60 0.86
C LEU A 11 -18.25 8.20 1.48
N THR A 12 -17.77 8.10 2.72
CA THR A 12 -17.62 6.82 3.42
C THR A 12 -18.93 6.04 3.46
N TRP A 13 -20.07 6.73 3.60
CA TRP A 13 -21.38 6.11 3.82
C TRP A 13 -22.31 6.13 2.60
N SER A 14 -21.94 6.88 1.56
CA SER A 14 -22.70 7.04 0.32
C SER A 14 -22.39 5.95 -0.71
N PHE A 15 -23.31 5.70 -1.64
CA PHE A 15 -23.02 4.89 -2.83
C PHE A 15 -22.23 5.72 -3.83
N VAL A 16 -20.91 5.59 -3.82
CA VAL A 16 -20.02 6.36 -4.68
C VAL A 16 -20.14 5.89 -6.13
N LYS A 17 -20.33 6.80 -7.08
CA LYS A 17 -20.36 6.49 -8.53
C LYS A 17 -18.96 6.15 -8.99
N LEU A 18 -18.77 4.94 -9.52
CA LEU A 18 -17.46 4.44 -9.94
C LEU A 18 -17.57 3.65 -11.24
N PHE A 19 -16.55 3.78 -12.09
CA PHE A 19 -16.32 2.87 -13.21
C PHE A 19 -15.89 1.48 -12.71
N GLY A 20 -16.05 0.48 -13.56
CA GLY A 20 -15.59 -0.89 -13.32
C GLY A 20 -14.10 -0.94 -13.04
N VAL A 21 -13.29 -0.20 -13.81
CA VAL A 21 -11.83 -0.09 -13.59
C VAL A 21 -11.50 0.50 -12.21
N HIS A 22 -12.35 1.40 -11.70
CA HIS A 22 -12.15 1.96 -10.36
C HIS A 22 -12.36 0.89 -9.30
N ILE A 23 -13.45 0.13 -9.41
CA ILE A 23 -13.79 -0.94 -8.46
C ILE A 23 -12.76 -2.06 -8.55
N HIS A 24 -12.39 -2.51 -9.75
CA HIS A 24 -11.51 -3.65 -9.96
C HIS A 24 -10.05 -3.31 -9.62
N CYS A 25 -9.51 -2.25 -10.22
CA CYS A 25 -8.07 -1.98 -10.24
C CYS A 25 -7.63 -0.88 -9.27
N ASN A 26 -8.39 0.21 -9.16
CA ASN A 26 -7.86 1.45 -8.58
C ASN A 26 -8.07 1.55 -7.07
N LEU A 27 -9.16 1.00 -6.54
CA LEU A 27 -9.36 0.93 -5.10
C LEU A 27 -8.24 0.11 -4.45
N ARG A 28 -7.82 0.54 -3.26
CA ARG A 28 -6.78 -0.14 -2.47
C ARG A 28 -7.30 -0.40 -1.06
N GLU A 29 -6.75 -1.38 -0.36
CA GLU A 29 -7.05 -1.51 1.06
C GLU A 29 -6.50 -0.29 1.81
N LEU A 30 -7.31 0.27 2.71
CA LEU A 30 -6.86 1.29 3.64
C LEU A 30 -5.96 0.65 4.70
N GLU A 31 -4.87 1.33 5.00
CA GLU A 31 -3.91 0.88 6.01
C GLU A 31 -4.56 0.76 7.39
N GLY A 32 -4.30 -0.35 8.08
CA GLY A 32 -4.88 -0.66 9.40
C GLY A 32 -6.33 -1.18 9.39
N LEU A 33 -6.97 -1.27 8.22
CA LEU A 33 -8.35 -1.74 8.07
C LEU A 33 -8.44 -2.83 6.99
N PRO A 34 -8.25 -4.12 7.34
CA PRO A 34 -8.30 -5.20 6.36
C PRO A 34 -9.68 -5.29 5.69
N SER A 35 -9.71 -5.68 4.41
CA SER A 35 -10.93 -5.71 3.59
C SER A 35 -11.63 -4.36 3.39
N SER A 36 -10.98 -3.25 3.71
CA SER A 36 -11.48 -1.92 3.39
C SER A 36 -11.18 -1.55 1.94
N HIS A 37 -11.83 -0.50 1.46
CA HIS A 37 -11.64 0.00 0.11
C HIS A 37 -11.40 1.49 0.18
N ALA A 38 -10.30 1.95 -0.37
CA ALA A 38 -9.88 3.33 -0.32
C ALA A 38 -9.51 3.82 -1.70
N TRP A 39 -10.09 4.97 -2.05
CA TRP A 39 -9.65 5.79 -3.17
C TRP A 39 -8.36 6.48 -2.78
N ARG A 40 -7.30 6.33 -3.58
CA ARG A 40 -6.00 6.97 -3.33
C ARG A 40 -5.69 7.96 -4.44
N TRP A 41 -5.24 9.14 -4.05
CA TRP A 41 -4.82 10.18 -4.99
C TRP A 41 -3.60 10.91 -4.42
N LYS A 42 -2.86 11.61 -5.28
CA LYS A 42 -1.70 12.41 -4.89
C LYS A 42 -2.07 13.88 -4.94
N THR A 43 -1.81 14.61 -3.86
CA THR A 43 -1.97 16.08 -3.81
C THR A 43 -0.76 16.68 -3.12
N SER A 44 -0.09 17.62 -3.80
CA SER A 44 1.10 18.32 -3.28
C SER A 44 2.19 17.36 -2.79
N GLY A 45 2.49 16.31 -3.55
CA GLY A 45 3.50 15.31 -3.17
C GLY A 45 3.01 14.19 -2.24
N PHE A 46 1.91 14.41 -1.50
CA PHE A 46 1.42 13.45 -0.50
C PHE A 46 0.34 12.52 -1.04
N TRP A 47 0.44 11.23 -0.70
CA TRP A 47 -0.65 10.29 -0.90
C TRP A 47 -1.76 10.54 0.11
N ARG A 48 -2.96 10.79 -0.43
CA ARG A 48 -4.19 10.84 0.33
C ARG A 48 -5.00 9.59 0.04
N SER A 49 -5.82 9.20 1.01
CA SER A 49 -6.70 8.05 0.91
C SER A 49 -8.05 8.40 1.52
N ARG A 50 -9.13 7.98 0.86
CA ARG A 50 -10.49 8.15 1.34
C ARG A 50 -11.18 6.80 1.37
N LEU A 51 -11.76 6.46 2.52
CA LEU A 51 -12.50 5.22 2.69
C LEU A 51 -13.80 5.26 1.87
N MET A 52 -14.08 4.17 1.18
CA MET A 52 -15.31 3.92 0.42
C MET A 52 -15.86 2.57 0.87
N THR A 53 -17.11 2.55 1.35
CA THR A 53 -17.72 1.29 1.80
C THR A 53 -18.77 0.77 0.84
N LYS A 54 -19.31 1.65 -0.02
CA LYS A 54 -20.37 1.35 -0.96
C LYS A 54 -20.05 2.00 -2.30
N ALA A 55 -20.44 1.32 -3.37
CA ALA A 55 -20.30 1.82 -4.72
C ALA A 55 -21.60 1.63 -5.49
N GLN A 56 -21.74 2.44 -6.53
CA GLN A 56 -22.71 2.23 -7.58
C GLN A 56 -22.00 2.23 -8.93
N CYS A 57 -22.42 1.33 -9.81
CA CYS A 57 -21.93 1.22 -11.18
C CYS A 57 -23.10 0.96 -12.13
N PHE A 58 -22.90 1.31 -13.40
CA PHE A 58 -23.76 0.97 -14.51
C PHE A 58 -22.99 0.07 -15.47
N GLY A 59 -23.68 -0.87 -16.11
CA GLY A 59 -23.08 -1.66 -17.17
C GLY A 59 -23.98 -2.80 -17.62
N VAL A 60 -23.54 -3.52 -18.63
CA VAL A 60 -24.27 -4.66 -19.21
C VAL A 60 -23.94 -5.92 -18.44
N VAL A 61 -24.95 -6.74 -18.13
CA VAL A 61 -24.75 -8.06 -17.54
C VAL A 61 -24.17 -9.00 -18.60
N VAL A 62 -22.92 -9.41 -18.44
CA VAL A 62 -22.22 -10.31 -19.38
C VAL A 62 -22.08 -11.75 -18.88
N SER A 63 -22.40 -11.99 -17.60
CA SER A 63 -22.44 -13.34 -17.04
C SER A 63 -23.43 -13.43 -15.88
N VAL A 64 -24.12 -14.56 -15.77
CA VAL A 64 -25.03 -14.88 -14.66
C VAL A 64 -24.77 -16.32 -14.23
N VAL A 65 -24.27 -16.49 -13.00
CA VAL A 65 -23.99 -17.80 -12.41
C VAL A 65 -24.86 -17.98 -11.17
N LYS A 66 -25.83 -18.89 -11.24
CA LYS A 66 -26.70 -19.22 -10.12
C LYS A 66 -26.03 -20.27 -9.23
N ARG A 67 -25.99 -20.01 -7.94
CA ARG A 67 -25.56 -20.94 -6.88
C ARG A 67 -26.73 -21.16 -5.91
N THR A 68 -26.59 -22.10 -4.99
CA THR A 68 -27.64 -22.43 -4.01
C THR A 68 -27.99 -21.25 -3.10
N ASP A 69 -26.98 -20.47 -2.72
CA ASP A 69 -27.03 -19.42 -1.71
C ASP A 69 -26.85 -17.99 -2.27
N ARG A 70 -26.63 -17.87 -3.58
CA ARG A 70 -26.35 -16.58 -4.24
C ARG A 70 -26.49 -16.63 -5.76
N VAL A 71 -26.58 -15.45 -6.36
CA VAL A 71 -26.41 -15.23 -7.80
C VAL A 71 -25.20 -14.33 -8.02
N GLU A 72 -24.24 -14.81 -8.78
CA GLU A 72 -23.04 -14.06 -9.18
C GLU A 72 -23.27 -13.49 -10.58
N LEU A 73 -23.08 -12.17 -10.72
CA LEU A 73 -23.19 -11.43 -11.97
C LEU A 73 -21.81 -10.88 -12.35
N GLN A 74 -21.51 -10.81 -13.64
CA GLN A 74 -20.45 -9.93 -14.14
C GLN A 74 -21.09 -8.77 -14.91
N VAL A 75 -20.74 -7.56 -14.50
CA VAL A 75 -21.22 -6.31 -15.10
C VAL A 75 -20.06 -5.64 -15.82
N ASP A 76 -20.25 -5.31 -17.09
CA ASP A 76 -19.27 -4.66 -17.95
C ASP A 76 -19.73 -3.26 -18.33
N ASP A 77 -18.95 -2.25 -17.94
CA ASP A 77 -19.19 -0.85 -18.28
C ASP A 77 -18.25 -0.35 -19.40
N GLY A 78 -17.52 -1.26 -20.04
CA GLY A 78 -16.50 -0.96 -21.04
C GLY A 78 -15.13 -0.61 -20.45
N THR A 79 -15.00 -0.48 -19.13
CA THR A 79 -13.73 -0.16 -18.47
C THR A 79 -13.11 -1.34 -17.73
N ALA A 80 -13.92 -2.18 -17.07
CA ALA A 80 -13.52 -3.48 -16.53
C ALA A 80 -14.74 -4.30 -16.09
N LEU A 81 -14.56 -5.62 -15.95
CA LEU A 81 -15.58 -6.50 -15.40
C LEU A 81 -15.69 -6.37 -13.87
N VAL A 82 -16.89 -6.05 -13.39
CA VAL A 82 -17.22 -6.01 -11.97
C VAL A 82 -17.98 -7.26 -11.57
N LYS A 83 -17.44 -8.00 -10.60
CA LYS A 83 -18.17 -9.11 -9.96
C LYS A 83 -19.21 -8.52 -9.00
N ALA A 84 -20.49 -8.76 -9.24
CA ALA A 84 -21.57 -8.33 -8.36
C ALA A 84 -22.32 -9.55 -7.83
N VAL A 85 -22.56 -9.62 -6.52
CA VAL A 85 -23.10 -10.83 -5.88
C VAL A 85 -24.36 -10.51 -5.09
N LEU A 86 -25.45 -11.15 -5.47
CA LEU A 86 -26.73 -11.12 -4.75
C LEU A 86 -26.83 -12.34 -3.84
N TRP A 87 -26.84 -12.12 -2.53
CA TRP A 87 -26.86 -13.20 -1.54
C TRP A 87 -28.27 -13.51 -1.06
N GLY A 88 -28.58 -14.80 -0.95
CA GLY A 88 -29.79 -15.34 -0.33
C GLY A 88 -30.19 -16.69 -0.92
N GLU A 89 -30.78 -17.56 -0.09
CA GLU A 89 -31.26 -18.87 -0.53
C GLU A 89 -32.42 -18.73 -1.52
N GLY A 90 -32.33 -19.44 -2.65
CA GLY A 90 -33.37 -19.43 -3.68
C GLY A 90 -33.55 -18.08 -4.39
N VAL A 91 -32.65 -17.12 -4.18
CA VAL A 91 -32.76 -15.79 -4.78
C VAL A 91 -32.53 -15.86 -6.28
N GLN A 92 -33.38 -15.16 -7.02
CA GLN A 92 -33.23 -14.91 -8.46
C GLN A 92 -32.85 -13.45 -8.65
N ALA A 93 -31.86 -13.19 -9.51
CA ALA A 93 -31.57 -11.82 -9.92
C ALA A 93 -32.74 -11.31 -10.80
N PRO A 94 -33.23 -10.07 -10.60
CA PRO A 94 -34.33 -9.50 -11.39
C PRO A 94 -33.89 -9.02 -12.79
N VAL A 95 -32.74 -9.50 -13.27
CA VAL A 95 -32.07 -9.07 -14.50
C VAL A 95 -31.54 -10.29 -15.25
N ALA A 96 -31.40 -10.18 -16.57
CA ALA A 96 -30.91 -11.23 -17.44
C ALA A 96 -29.58 -10.85 -18.12
N LEU A 97 -28.96 -11.84 -18.75
CA LEU A 97 -27.79 -11.63 -19.60
C LEU A 97 -28.13 -10.63 -20.73
N GLY A 98 -27.28 -9.63 -20.92
CA GLY A 98 -27.44 -8.56 -21.91
C GLY A 98 -28.24 -7.35 -21.43
N ASP A 99 -28.85 -7.40 -20.24
CA ASP A 99 -29.53 -6.22 -19.69
C ASP A 99 -28.50 -5.17 -19.26
N LEU A 100 -28.78 -3.91 -19.59
CA LEU A 100 -28.14 -2.76 -18.97
C LEU A 100 -28.71 -2.61 -17.55
N VAL A 101 -27.84 -2.50 -16.55
CA VAL A 101 -28.25 -2.48 -15.16
C VAL A 101 -27.59 -1.36 -14.37
N HIS A 102 -28.33 -0.83 -13.41
CA HIS A 102 -27.80 -0.04 -12.30
C HIS A 102 -27.60 -0.96 -11.11
N VAL A 103 -26.40 -1.00 -10.57
CA VAL A 103 -26.07 -1.82 -9.39
C VAL A 103 -25.56 -0.92 -8.28
N GLU A 104 -26.18 -1.03 -7.12
CA GLU A 104 -25.68 -0.45 -5.88
C GLU A 104 -25.37 -1.54 -4.86
N GLY A 105 -24.18 -1.46 -4.27
CA GLY A 105 -23.77 -2.47 -3.31
C GLY A 105 -22.70 -2.03 -2.33
N LYS A 106 -22.42 -2.93 -1.39
CA LYS A 106 -21.28 -2.81 -0.49
C LYS A 106 -20.05 -3.39 -1.16
N LEU A 107 -18.94 -2.67 -1.09
CA LEU A 107 -17.66 -3.16 -1.57
C LEU A 107 -17.17 -4.24 -0.60
N ASN A 108 -16.77 -5.38 -1.15
CA ASN A 108 -16.22 -6.51 -0.42
C ASN A 108 -14.98 -7.04 -1.15
N MET A 109 -14.07 -7.63 -0.39
CA MET A 109 -13.02 -8.47 -0.96
C MET A 109 -13.61 -9.87 -1.17
N ASP A 110 -13.54 -10.37 -2.40
CA ASP A 110 -13.90 -11.73 -2.73
C ASP A 110 -12.93 -12.67 -1.99
N LYS A 111 -13.50 -13.54 -1.14
CA LYS A 111 -12.72 -14.50 -0.36
C LYS A 111 -12.53 -15.82 -1.10
N ASN A 112 -12.98 -15.95 -2.35
CA ASN A 112 -12.79 -17.17 -3.12
C ASN A 112 -11.31 -17.53 -3.17
N TRP A 113 -11.00 -18.66 -2.56
CA TRP A 113 -9.66 -19.13 -2.20
C TRP A 113 -8.85 -19.61 -3.41
N ASP A 114 -9.49 -19.71 -4.58
CA ASP A 114 -8.95 -20.30 -5.82
C ASP A 114 -8.43 -19.27 -6.83
N VAL A 115 -8.55 -17.96 -6.57
CA VAL A 115 -8.06 -16.91 -7.47
C VAL A 115 -6.75 -16.34 -6.93
N ILE A 116 -5.72 -16.35 -7.80
CA ILE A 116 -4.34 -15.90 -7.49
C ILE A 116 -4.31 -14.41 -7.11
N GLU A 117 -5.29 -13.64 -7.57
CA GLU A 117 -5.42 -12.21 -7.29
C GLU A 117 -6.62 -11.91 -6.39
N PRO A 118 -6.46 -11.02 -5.40
CA PRO A 118 -7.58 -10.56 -4.58
C PRO A 118 -8.56 -9.78 -5.46
N SER A 119 -9.67 -10.43 -5.80
CA SER A 119 -10.78 -9.84 -6.54
C SER A 119 -11.69 -9.03 -5.61
N ARG A 120 -12.25 -7.93 -6.10
CA ARG A 120 -13.30 -7.18 -5.40
C ARG A 120 -14.65 -7.56 -5.94
N GLU A 121 -15.59 -7.75 -5.02
CA GLU A 121 -16.99 -7.95 -5.35
C GLU A 121 -17.85 -6.80 -4.84
N LEU A 122 -18.91 -6.50 -5.58
CA LEU A 122 -19.98 -5.61 -5.15
C LEU A 122 -21.12 -6.47 -4.60
N ARG A 123 -21.26 -6.53 -3.27
CA ARG A 123 -22.40 -7.19 -2.64
C ARG A 123 -23.65 -6.36 -2.89
N ILE A 124 -24.52 -6.88 -3.75
CA ILE A 124 -25.70 -6.18 -4.25
C ILE A 124 -26.66 -5.88 -3.10
N LEU A 125 -27.02 -4.60 -2.95
CA LEU A 125 -28.10 -4.14 -2.09
C LEU A 125 -29.32 -3.75 -2.92
N ARG A 126 -29.09 -3.13 -4.08
CA ARG A 126 -30.12 -2.79 -5.06
C ARG A 126 -29.58 -3.06 -6.47
N ILE A 127 -30.44 -3.61 -7.32
CA ILE A 127 -30.17 -3.77 -8.74
C ILE A 127 -31.47 -3.50 -9.51
N SER A 128 -31.38 -2.76 -10.60
CA SER A 128 -32.51 -2.49 -11.49
C SER A 128 -32.05 -2.50 -12.93
N LYS A 129 -32.91 -3.01 -13.80
CA LYS A 129 -32.75 -2.87 -15.25
C LYS A 129 -32.94 -1.40 -15.65
N VAL A 130 -32.12 -0.97 -16.58
CA VAL A 130 -32.12 0.39 -17.15
C VAL A 130 -32.63 0.28 -18.59
N GLU A 131 -33.68 1.01 -18.90
CA GLU A 131 -34.31 0.99 -20.23
C GLU A 131 -33.78 2.11 -21.15
N ASP A 132 -33.34 3.24 -20.57
CA ASP A 132 -32.78 4.36 -21.33
C ASP A 132 -31.25 4.30 -21.38
N PRO A 133 -30.63 4.05 -22.55
CA PRO A 133 -29.17 4.00 -22.68
C PRO A 133 -28.49 5.33 -22.38
N ASN A 134 -29.21 6.46 -22.43
CA ASN A 134 -28.62 7.76 -22.06
C ASN A 134 -28.28 7.83 -20.56
N GLU A 135 -28.89 6.98 -19.71
CA GLU A 135 -28.55 6.92 -18.29
C GLU A 135 -27.12 6.41 -18.06
N GLU A 136 -26.61 5.53 -18.93
CA GLU A 136 -25.22 5.06 -18.87
C GLU A 136 -24.24 6.20 -19.16
N LEU A 137 -24.48 6.98 -20.22
CA LEU A 137 -23.67 8.15 -20.56
C LEU A 137 -23.73 9.22 -19.46
N LEU A 138 -24.91 9.43 -18.87
CA LEU A 138 -25.08 10.33 -17.74
C LEU A 138 -24.28 9.84 -16.52
N HIS A 139 -24.31 8.53 -16.25
CA HIS A 139 -23.51 7.93 -15.19
C HIS A 139 -22.03 8.18 -15.41
N TRP A 140 -21.51 7.91 -16.61
CA TRP A 140 -20.09 8.12 -16.94
C TRP A 140 -19.67 9.58 -16.76
N SER A 141 -20.47 10.52 -17.26
CA SER A 141 -20.22 11.95 -17.07
C SER A 141 -20.17 12.33 -15.59
N GLN A 142 -21.07 11.77 -14.78
CA GLN A 142 -21.11 12.02 -13.34
C GLN A 142 -19.91 11.40 -12.62
N VAL A 143 -19.46 10.19 -13.01
CA VAL A 143 -18.26 9.57 -12.44
C VAL A 143 -17.05 10.47 -12.67
N MET A 144 -16.85 10.94 -13.90
CA MET A 144 -15.72 11.80 -14.25
C MET A 144 -15.75 13.13 -13.48
N GLU A 145 -16.93 13.75 -13.36
CA GLU A 145 -17.10 15.00 -12.61
C GLU A 145 -16.83 14.79 -11.11
N LEU A 146 -17.40 13.72 -10.53
CA LEU A 146 -17.26 13.41 -9.12
C LEU A 146 -15.82 13.03 -8.74
N GLU A 147 -15.11 12.34 -9.64
CA GLU A 147 -13.71 11.99 -9.44
C GLU A 147 -12.84 13.23 -9.27
N GLN A 148 -12.98 14.20 -10.18
CA GLN A 148 -12.22 15.45 -10.16
C GLN A 148 -12.61 16.33 -8.97
N LYS A 149 -13.91 16.51 -8.72
CA LYS A 149 -14.42 17.47 -7.75
C LYS A 149 -14.45 16.96 -6.32
N PHE A 150 -14.68 15.66 -6.12
CA PHE A 150 -14.97 15.12 -4.79
C PHE A 150 -14.05 13.97 -4.39
N HIS A 151 -13.77 12.99 -5.26
CA HIS A 151 -12.95 11.84 -4.85
C HIS A 151 -11.51 12.26 -4.58
N SER A 152 -10.97 13.15 -5.42
CA SER A 152 -9.58 13.60 -5.39
C SER A 152 -9.39 15.01 -4.82
N SER A 153 -10.44 15.64 -4.29
CA SER A 153 -10.32 16.91 -3.57
C SER A 153 -10.05 16.66 -2.09
N GLY A 154 -9.01 17.29 -1.54
CA GLY A 154 -8.87 17.39 -0.10
C GLY A 154 -10.07 18.16 0.42
N GLY A 155 -10.89 17.55 1.27
CA GLY A 155 -12.08 18.20 1.80
C GLY A 155 -11.72 19.58 2.34
N GLN A 156 -12.22 20.63 1.70
CA GLN A 156 -12.20 21.98 2.25
C GLN A 156 -13.18 21.97 3.43
N HIS A 157 -12.71 21.50 4.57
CA HIS A 157 -13.26 21.96 5.83
C HIS A 157 -12.68 23.35 6.04
N ASN A 158 -13.56 24.35 6.06
CA ASN A 158 -13.24 25.75 6.33
C ASN A 158 -12.14 25.89 7.39
N ASP A 159 -11.17 26.73 7.06
CA ASP A 159 -10.13 27.21 7.93
C ASP A 159 -10.69 27.67 9.29
N THR A 160 -10.26 27.00 10.35
CA THR A 160 -9.85 27.69 11.56
C THR A 160 -8.44 27.25 11.90
N ALA A 161 -7.55 28.22 11.81
CA ALA A 161 -6.14 28.11 12.16
C ALA A 161 -5.94 27.35 13.47
N VAL A 162 -5.14 26.30 13.42
CA VAL A 162 -4.33 25.88 14.56
C VAL A 162 -2.89 25.82 14.06
N VAL A 163 -2.21 26.97 14.20
CA VAL A 163 -0.77 26.94 14.44
C VAL A 163 -0.60 26.19 15.75
N ALA A 164 -0.08 24.96 15.68
CA ALA A 164 0.50 24.29 16.82
C ALA A 164 1.62 23.38 16.33
N GLY A 165 2.85 23.80 16.61
CA GLY A 165 3.97 22.89 16.71
C GLY A 165 3.57 21.72 17.61
N GLY A 166 3.74 20.52 17.08
CA GLY A 166 3.48 19.28 17.77
C GLY A 166 4.32 18.22 17.10
N ILE A 167 5.57 18.11 17.56
CA ILE A 167 6.41 16.92 17.39
C ILE A 167 5.59 15.75 17.97
N ALA A 168 4.86 15.05 17.12
CA ALA A 168 4.12 13.86 17.50
C ALA A 168 5.07 12.67 17.40
N GLN A 169 5.79 12.41 18.49
CA GLN A 169 6.32 11.08 18.77
C GLN A 169 5.16 10.08 18.87
N ALA A 170 5.26 8.99 18.12
CA ALA A 170 4.87 7.61 18.46
C ALA A 170 4.59 6.83 17.17
N GLY A 171 5.63 6.23 16.59
CA GLY A 171 5.44 5.07 15.73
C GLY A 171 4.86 3.92 16.57
N GLY A 172 4.08 3.03 15.95
CA GLY A 172 3.76 1.78 16.61
C GLY A 172 5.02 0.89 16.69
N PRO A 173 4.97 -0.20 17.46
CA PRO A 173 6.16 -1.04 17.68
C PRO A 173 6.71 -1.68 16.40
N TRP A 174 5.89 -1.85 15.36
CA TRP A 174 6.36 -2.29 14.04
C TRP A 174 7.17 -1.21 13.32
N GLU A 175 6.72 0.05 13.38
CA GLU A 175 7.43 1.17 12.78
C GLU A 175 8.79 1.39 13.41
N ASP A 176 8.92 1.16 14.72
CA ASP A 176 10.19 1.22 15.43
C ASP A 176 11.15 0.13 14.94
N ILE A 177 10.68 -1.12 14.84
CA ILE A 177 11.46 -2.25 14.26
C ILE A 177 11.88 -1.92 12.83
N ALA A 178 10.96 -1.42 12.00
CA ALA A 178 11.27 -1.12 10.61
C ALA A 178 12.29 0.01 10.48
N THR A 179 12.19 1.04 11.33
CA THR A 179 13.13 2.16 11.35
C THR A 179 14.52 1.69 11.77
N GLU A 180 14.61 0.86 12.81
CA GLU A 180 15.88 0.29 13.24
C GLU A 180 16.49 -0.63 12.17
N ALA A 181 15.66 -1.49 11.54
CA ALA A 181 16.10 -2.36 10.45
C ALA A 181 16.65 -1.54 9.26
N PHE A 182 16.02 -0.41 8.94
CA PHE A 182 16.44 0.48 7.87
C PHE A 182 17.81 1.14 8.14
N PHE A 183 18.01 1.70 9.34
CA PHE A 183 19.23 2.46 9.66
C PHE A 183 20.39 1.59 10.17
N SER A 184 20.09 0.59 11.00
CA SER A 184 21.08 -0.15 11.78
C SER A 184 21.28 -1.59 11.29
N LEU A 185 20.41 -2.10 10.41
CA LEU A 185 20.37 -3.50 10.00
C LEU A 185 20.25 -4.47 11.19
N THR A 186 19.58 -4.04 12.26
CA THR A 186 19.32 -4.79 13.50
C THR A 186 17.86 -4.69 13.90
N ILE A 187 17.46 -5.57 14.82
CA ILE A 187 16.18 -5.51 15.51
C ILE A 187 16.47 -5.62 17.00
N ASP A 188 16.05 -4.63 17.78
CA ASP A 188 16.18 -4.66 19.23
C ASP A 188 15.29 -5.77 19.82
N PRO A 189 15.86 -6.67 20.65
CA PRO A 189 15.11 -7.77 21.25
C PRO A 189 13.90 -7.32 22.09
N ASN A 190 14.00 -6.17 22.76
CA ASN A 190 12.90 -5.68 23.60
C ASN A 190 11.74 -5.17 22.74
N THR A 191 12.05 -4.48 21.65
CA THR A 191 11.07 -3.96 20.68
C THR A 191 10.40 -5.11 19.92
N LYS A 192 11.18 -6.13 19.52
CA LYS A 192 10.66 -7.41 19.01
C LYS A 192 9.67 -8.05 19.97
N GLN A 193 10.04 -8.23 21.23
CA GLN A 193 9.19 -8.89 22.22
C GLN A 193 7.90 -8.09 22.45
N LYS A 194 7.99 -6.76 22.59
CA LYS A 194 6.82 -5.86 22.70
C LYS A 194 5.92 -5.91 21.46
N PHE A 195 6.47 -6.15 20.27
CA PHE A 195 5.70 -6.28 19.06
C PHE A 195 4.92 -7.60 19.03
N LEU A 196 5.57 -8.71 19.40
CA LEU A 196 4.95 -10.04 19.39
C LEU A 196 3.93 -10.24 20.52
N ASP A 197 4.15 -9.63 21.69
CA ASP A 197 3.27 -9.74 22.87
C ASP A 197 2.01 -8.85 22.83
N GLN A 198 1.79 -8.12 21.73
CA GLN A 198 0.58 -7.30 21.59
C GLN A 198 -0.68 -8.16 21.55
N ARG A 199 -1.73 -7.69 22.24
CA ARG A 199 -3.05 -8.35 22.29
C ARG A 199 -3.66 -8.61 20.91
N ASP A 200 -3.28 -7.84 19.90
CA ASP A 200 -3.76 -7.91 18.52
C ASP A 200 -2.70 -8.48 17.54
N SER A 201 -1.68 -9.18 18.04
CA SER A 201 -0.60 -9.76 17.23
C SER A 201 -1.16 -10.75 16.20
N ASP A 202 -0.80 -10.58 14.93
CA ASP A 202 -1.17 -11.51 13.88
C ASP A 202 -0.28 -12.76 13.98
N PRO A 203 -0.79 -13.99 13.88
CA PRO A 203 0.05 -15.20 13.93
C PRO A 203 1.14 -15.24 12.83
N ARG A 204 1.06 -14.38 11.81
CA ARG A 204 2.07 -14.23 10.76
C ARG A 204 3.18 -13.24 11.12
N ASP A 205 3.04 -12.48 12.22
CA ASP A 205 4.03 -11.50 12.67
C ASP A 205 5.33 -12.16 13.16
N ASP A 206 5.27 -13.38 13.70
CA ASP A 206 6.45 -14.19 13.98
C ASP A 206 7.27 -14.48 12.72
N VAL A 207 6.58 -14.87 11.63
CA VAL A 207 7.20 -15.18 10.34
C VAL A 207 7.79 -13.92 9.71
N LEU A 208 7.12 -12.78 9.85
CA LEU A 208 7.61 -11.47 9.39
C LEU A 208 8.94 -11.12 10.05
N VAL A 209 9.00 -11.15 11.39
CA VAL A 209 10.20 -10.78 12.13
C VAL A 209 11.34 -11.75 11.84
N ALA A 210 11.07 -13.07 11.86
CA ALA A 210 12.09 -14.07 11.56
C ALA A 210 12.66 -13.93 10.14
N THR A 211 11.80 -13.65 9.15
CA THR A 211 12.24 -13.41 7.76
C THR A 211 13.08 -12.15 7.67
N LEU A 212 12.66 -11.05 8.32
CA LEU A 212 13.43 -9.82 8.34
C LEU A 212 14.81 -10.03 8.98
N GLU A 213 14.90 -10.72 10.12
CA GLU A 213 16.17 -11.04 10.79
C GLU A 213 17.12 -11.83 9.89
N ALA A 214 16.62 -12.83 9.16
CA ALA A 214 17.43 -13.61 8.22
C ALA A 214 18.01 -12.74 7.09
N ILE A 215 17.21 -11.83 6.55
CA ILE A 215 17.61 -10.94 5.46
C ILE A 215 18.59 -9.86 5.95
N LEU A 216 18.34 -9.30 7.14
CA LEU A 216 19.28 -8.37 7.79
C LEU A 216 20.62 -9.04 8.11
N LEU A 217 20.60 -10.32 8.50
CA LEU A 217 21.83 -11.09 8.70
C LEU A 217 22.58 -11.26 7.37
N GLN A 218 21.88 -11.63 6.29
CA GLN A 218 22.46 -11.78 4.95
C GLN A 218 23.09 -10.47 4.44
N GLN A 219 22.44 -9.32 4.66
CA GLN A 219 22.98 -8.00 4.32
C GLN A 219 24.26 -7.68 5.10
N ARG A 220 24.31 -8.03 6.39
CA ARG A 220 25.49 -7.81 7.23
C ARG A 220 26.66 -8.70 6.80
N THR A 221 26.40 -9.95 6.41
CA THR A 221 27.44 -10.88 5.96
C THR A 221 28.00 -10.53 4.58
N ASN A 222 27.19 -9.98 3.67
CA ASN A 222 27.58 -9.69 2.29
C ASN A 222 28.26 -8.31 2.10
N SER A 223 28.75 -7.70 3.17
CA SER A 223 29.22 -6.30 3.23
C SER A 223 28.08 -5.29 3.03
N SER A 224 27.87 -4.41 4.02
CA SER A 224 26.78 -3.41 4.11
C SER A 224 26.62 -2.44 2.91
N LYS A 225 27.50 -2.53 1.89
CA LYS A 225 27.54 -1.61 0.74
C LYS A 225 26.65 -2.03 -0.43
N GLU A 226 26.38 -3.33 -0.61
CA GLU A 226 25.51 -3.82 -1.68
C GLU A 226 24.17 -4.24 -1.11
N ALA A 227 23.08 -3.88 -1.79
CA ALA A 227 21.74 -4.18 -1.31
C ALA A 227 21.41 -5.66 -1.52
N THR A 228 20.92 -6.32 -0.48
CA THR A 228 20.52 -7.72 -0.53
C THR A 228 19.27 -7.87 -1.39
N SER A 229 19.37 -8.72 -2.40
CA SER A 229 18.24 -9.18 -3.20
C SER A 229 17.74 -10.53 -2.69
N VAL A 230 16.42 -10.66 -2.58
CA VAL A 230 15.74 -11.91 -2.23
C VAL A 230 14.63 -12.20 -3.22
N THR A 231 14.36 -13.48 -3.48
CA THR A 231 13.18 -13.91 -4.23
C THR A 231 12.15 -14.55 -3.28
N PHE A 232 10.88 -14.48 -3.63
CA PHE A 232 9.81 -15.16 -2.89
C PHE A 232 10.03 -16.68 -2.88
N ARG A 233 10.53 -17.22 -4.00
CA ARG A 233 10.82 -18.65 -4.16
C ARG A 233 11.87 -19.12 -3.16
N ASP A 234 12.96 -18.37 -3.00
CA ASP A 234 14.04 -18.74 -2.08
C ASP A 234 13.57 -18.73 -0.62
N GLN A 235 12.71 -17.76 -0.26
CA GLN A 235 12.17 -17.65 1.09
C GLN A 235 11.17 -18.77 1.40
N ILE A 236 10.38 -19.21 0.42
CA ILE A 236 9.55 -20.42 0.59
C ILE A 236 10.43 -21.65 0.79
N ALA A 237 11.46 -21.84 -0.05
CA ALA A 237 12.35 -23.00 0.02
C ALA A 237 13.10 -23.06 1.36
N ALA A 238 13.55 -21.91 1.87
CA ALA A 238 14.18 -21.81 3.20
C ALA A 238 13.23 -22.28 4.31
N LEU A 239 11.96 -21.88 4.27
CA LEU A 239 10.94 -22.33 5.22
C LEU A 239 10.54 -23.82 5.05
N GLU A 240 10.73 -24.40 3.86
CA GLU A 240 10.49 -25.82 3.60
C GLU A 240 11.60 -26.71 4.19
N SER A 241 12.85 -26.28 4.12
CA SER A 241 14.01 -27.01 4.66
C SER A 241 14.02 -27.14 6.20
N GLY A 242 13.25 -26.30 6.91
CA GLY A 242 13.21 -26.24 8.38
C GLY A 242 12.20 -27.19 9.07
N LYS A 243 11.32 -27.90 8.36
CA LYS A 243 10.31 -28.79 8.97
C LYS A 243 10.09 -30.08 8.17
N THR A 244 10.87 -31.12 8.48
CA THR A 244 10.58 -32.52 8.13
C THR A 244 9.53 -33.10 9.08
N THR A 245 8.31 -33.38 8.59
CA THR A 245 7.51 -34.62 8.83
C THR A 245 6.03 -34.46 8.39
N ASN A 246 5.54 -35.52 7.74
CA ASN A 246 4.14 -35.95 7.45
C ASN A 246 3.35 -35.27 6.32
N GLY A 247 2.95 -36.10 5.34
CA GLY A 247 2.59 -35.74 3.96
C GLY A 247 1.20 -35.13 3.70
N ASP A 248 0.18 -35.40 4.51
CA ASP A 248 -1.18 -34.83 4.27
C ASP A 248 -1.42 -33.50 5.01
N ALA A 249 -0.76 -33.29 6.15
CA ALA A 249 -0.69 -31.98 6.80
C ALA A 249 0.19 -30.99 6.02
N LEU A 250 0.99 -31.48 5.07
CA LEU A 250 2.01 -30.71 4.34
C LEU A 250 1.39 -29.73 3.33
N ALA A 251 0.30 -30.10 2.64
CA ALA A 251 -0.33 -29.26 1.61
C ALA A 251 -1.06 -28.05 2.23
N THR A 252 -1.82 -28.26 3.30
CA THR A 252 -2.47 -27.19 4.07
C THR A 252 -1.44 -26.26 4.71
N ASN A 253 -0.32 -26.82 5.17
CA ASN A 253 0.82 -26.06 5.72
C ASN A 253 1.56 -25.27 4.63
N LYS A 254 1.71 -25.80 3.41
CA LYS A 254 2.35 -25.11 2.29
C LYS A 254 1.59 -23.83 1.91
N ASN A 255 0.26 -23.91 1.75
CA ASN A 255 -0.55 -22.73 1.43
C ASN A 255 -0.54 -21.67 2.54
N GLN A 256 -0.54 -22.10 3.80
CA GLN A 256 -0.40 -21.18 4.94
C GLN A 256 0.98 -20.50 4.95
N ARG A 257 2.06 -21.23 4.65
CA ARG A 257 3.41 -20.66 4.52
C ARG A 257 3.50 -19.66 3.37
N ILE A 258 2.97 -20.00 2.19
CA ILE A 258 2.91 -19.08 1.04
C ILE A 258 2.20 -17.78 1.45
N ARG A 259 1.04 -17.87 2.12
CA ARG A 259 0.30 -16.70 2.60
C ARG A 259 1.07 -15.91 3.67
N ALA A 260 1.82 -16.57 4.54
CA ALA A 260 2.66 -15.91 5.54
C ALA A 260 3.82 -15.15 4.87
N VAL A 261 4.51 -15.74 3.90
CA VAL A 261 5.58 -15.05 3.15
C VAL A 261 4.99 -13.89 2.32
N GLN A 262 3.82 -14.06 1.70
CA GLN A 262 3.15 -12.98 0.97
C GLN A 262 2.80 -11.82 1.90
N TYR A 263 2.29 -12.13 3.08
CA TYR A 263 2.02 -11.15 4.13
C TYR A 263 3.31 -10.42 4.53
N THR A 264 4.40 -11.15 4.78
CA THR A 264 5.72 -10.60 5.11
C THR A 264 6.20 -9.62 4.06
N PHE A 265 6.29 -10.04 2.80
CA PHE A 265 6.78 -9.20 1.71
C PHE A 265 5.89 -7.97 1.47
N ARG A 266 4.57 -8.10 1.65
CA ARG A 266 3.65 -6.95 1.60
C ARG A 266 3.91 -5.99 2.75
N LYS A 267 4.11 -6.48 3.98
CA LYS A 267 4.34 -5.65 5.17
C LYS A 267 5.70 -4.95 5.13
N LEU A 268 6.74 -5.61 4.63
CA LEU A 268 8.06 -5.01 4.39
C LEU A 268 8.03 -3.93 3.29
N ARG A 269 7.34 -4.18 2.17
CA ARG A 269 7.15 -3.16 1.12
C ARG A 269 6.37 -1.95 1.63
N ARG A 270 5.29 -2.18 2.39
CA ARG A 270 4.48 -1.10 3.00
C ARG A 270 5.29 -0.25 3.98
N ALA A 271 6.19 -0.86 4.74
CA ALA A 271 7.08 -0.14 5.64
C ALA A 271 8.16 0.67 4.91
N GLY A 272 8.31 0.53 3.59
CA GLY A 272 9.38 1.16 2.82
C GLY A 272 10.72 0.44 2.94
N LEU A 273 10.74 -0.81 3.43
CA LEU A 273 11.95 -1.62 3.53
C LEU A 273 12.26 -2.38 2.26
N PHE A 274 11.25 -2.73 1.45
CA PHE A 274 11.43 -3.50 0.23
C PHE A 274 10.99 -2.74 -1.02
N TYR A 275 11.71 -2.98 -2.11
CA TYR A 275 11.31 -2.63 -3.47
C TYR A 275 11.30 -3.86 -4.35
N LEU A 276 10.26 -4.01 -5.17
CA LEU A 276 10.20 -5.05 -6.20
C LEU A 276 10.85 -4.48 -7.46
N GLU A 277 12.02 -4.99 -7.80
CA GLU A 277 12.83 -4.47 -8.89
C GLU A 277 12.51 -5.15 -10.22
N ASP A 278 12.22 -6.45 -10.19
CA ASP A 278 11.91 -7.26 -11.36
C ASP A 278 10.70 -8.14 -11.05
N ASP A 279 9.57 -7.87 -11.72
CA ASP A 279 8.33 -8.62 -11.58
C ASP A 279 8.44 -10.04 -12.18
N GLU A 280 9.22 -10.22 -13.25
CA GLU A 280 9.37 -11.52 -13.93
C GLU A 280 10.28 -12.46 -13.14
N ALA A 281 11.38 -11.93 -12.62
CA ALA A 281 12.30 -12.66 -11.75
C ALA A 281 11.87 -12.69 -10.28
N ASP A 282 10.81 -11.95 -9.92
CA ASP A 282 10.32 -11.76 -8.55
C ASP A 282 11.46 -11.35 -7.60
N ARG A 283 12.25 -10.37 -8.03
CA ARG A 283 13.44 -9.90 -7.31
C ARG A 283 13.07 -8.71 -6.41
N HIS A 284 13.16 -8.91 -5.10
CA HIS A 284 12.94 -7.86 -4.10
C HIS A 284 14.26 -7.41 -3.50
N ILE A 285 14.47 -6.10 -3.41
CA ILE A 285 15.66 -5.49 -2.81
C ILE A 285 15.31 -4.94 -1.43
N LEU A 286 16.15 -5.24 -0.43
CA LEU A 286 16.15 -4.55 0.85
C LEU A 286 16.71 -3.12 0.68
N LEU A 287 15.84 -2.14 0.88
CA LEU A 287 16.17 -0.72 0.96
C LEU A 287 16.74 -0.42 2.36
N SER A 288 18.06 -0.47 2.50
CA SER A 288 18.73 0.00 3.73
C SER A 288 19.28 1.41 3.56
N PHE A 289 19.51 2.10 4.69
CA PHE A 289 20.08 3.42 4.67
C PHE A 289 21.47 3.43 4.01
N GLU A 290 22.38 2.60 4.50
CA GLU A 290 23.79 2.60 4.05
C GLU A 290 23.97 2.12 2.61
N ALA A 291 23.25 1.07 2.18
CA ALA A 291 23.44 0.49 0.85
C ALA A 291 22.67 1.23 -0.25
N VAL A 292 21.49 1.81 0.06
CA VAL A 292 20.57 2.31 -0.98
C VAL A 292 20.23 3.79 -0.81
N MET A 293 19.73 4.21 0.37
CA MET A 293 19.24 5.58 0.53
C MET A 293 20.37 6.61 0.55
N LYS A 294 21.44 6.34 1.30
CA LYS A 294 22.61 7.20 1.42
C LYS A 294 23.25 7.54 0.07
N PRO A 295 23.57 6.59 -0.83
CA PRO A 295 24.12 6.93 -2.14
C PRO A 295 23.12 7.73 -2.98
N ALA A 296 21.82 7.47 -2.89
CA ALA A 296 20.80 8.24 -3.62
C ALA A 296 20.71 9.70 -3.13
N LEU A 297 20.69 9.93 -1.82
CA LEU A 297 20.70 11.28 -1.22
C LEU A 297 21.95 12.06 -1.64
N LEU A 298 23.12 11.42 -1.58
CA LEU A 298 24.36 12.04 -2.01
C LEU A 298 24.33 12.36 -3.50
N HIS A 299 23.82 11.46 -4.34
CA HIS A 299 23.72 11.72 -5.78
C HIS A 299 22.84 12.93 -6.11
N VAL A 300 21.66 13.05 -5.47
CA VAL A 300 20.77 14.21 -5.62
C VAL A 300 21.47 15.51 -5.23
N LEU A 301 22.20 15.50 -4.11
CA LEU A 301 22.94 16.67 -3.64
C LEU A 301 24.18 16.97 -4.49
N GLN A 302 24.82 15.99 -5.11
CA GLN A 302 25.95 16.19 -6.04
C GLN A 302 25.52 16.96 -7.28
N ALA A 303 24.30 16.72 -7.76
CA ALA A 303 23.75 17.41 -8.93
C ALA A 303 23.43 18.90 -8.65
N HIS A 304 23.36 19.33 -7.39
CA HIS A 304 22.91 20.67 -6.99
C HIS A 304 23.91 21.35 -6.06
N SER A 305 24.91 22.02 -6.65
CA SER A 305 25.99 22.70 -5.92
C SER A 305 25.52 23.86 -5.02
N LEU A 306 24.37 24.46 -5.32
CA LEU A 306 23.76 25.54 -4.52
C LEU A 306 23.01 25.03 -3.27
N GLY A 307 22.81 23.71 -3.19
CA GLY A 307 22.04 23.06 -2.15
C GLY A 307 20.54 22.99 -2.44
N LEU A 308 19.86 22.12 -1.70
CA LEU A 308 18.43 21.85 -1.84
C LEU A 308 17.74 21.88 -0.47
N SER A 309 16.48 22.28 -0.46
CA SER A 309 15.61 22.15 0.70
C SER A 309 15.18 20.68 0.90
N ILE A 310 14.71 20.35 2.10
CA ILE A 310 14.18 19.00 2.41
C ILE A 310 13.06 18.61 1.44
N ALA A 311 12.18 19.56 1.08
CA ALA A 311 11.08 19.31 0.16
C ALA A 311 11.56 18.93 -1.25
N GLU A 312 12.57 19.63 -1.77
CA GLU A 312 13.15 19.34 -3.09
C GLU A 312 13.91 18.02 -3.09
N ILE A 313 14.64 17.71 -2.01
CA ILE A 313 15.33 16.41 -1.85
C ILE A 313 14.31 15.28 -1.79
N ALA A 314 13.26 15.43 -0.98
CA ALA A 314 12.19 14.45 -0.86
C ALA A 314 11.48 14.23 -2.19
N ASP A 315 11.17 15.28 -2.94
CA ASP A 315 10.55 15.17 -4.26
C ASP A 315 11.46 14.43 -5.25
N ALA A 316 12.75 14.78 -5.30
CA ALA A 316 13.74 14.13 -6.17
C ALA A 316 13.94 12.63 -5.83
N ILE A 317 13.91 12.26 -4.55
CA ILE A 317 14.04 10.87 -4.10
C ILE A 317 12.74 10.10 -4.37
N LEU A 318 11.59 10.62 -3.95
CA LEU A 318 10.29 9.94 -4.05
C LEU A 318 9.75 9.83 -5.48
N THR A 319 10.30 10.58 -6.43
CA THR A 319 10.03 10.43 -7.87
C THR A 319 10.66 9.15 -8.43
N GLN A 320 11.69 8.59 -7.78
CA GLN A 320 12.26 7.30 -8.18
C GLN A 320 11.37 6.16 -7.66
N ASP A 321 11.00 5.23 -8.55
CA ASP A 321 10.09 4.13 -8.20
C ASP A 321 10.55 3.31 -7.00
N ARG A 322 11.87 3.14 -6.84
CA ARG A 322 12.47 2.38 -5.74
C ARG A 322 12.23 2.98 -4.35
N PHE A 323 11.94 4.28 -4.24
CA PHE A 323 11.78 4.96 -2.94
C PHE A 323 10.33 5.37 -2.66
N LYS A 324 9.38 5.02 -3.53
CA LYS A 324 7.98 5.46 -3.48
C LYS A 324 7.25 5.21 -2.15
N PHE A 325 7.68 4.20 -1.41
CA PHE A 325 7.10 3.81 -0.11
C PHE A 325 7.96 4.19 1.09
N VAL A 326 9.11 4.85 0.88
CA VAL A 326 9.97 5.26 1.99
C VAL A 326 9.32 6.43 2.75
N PRO A 327 9.16 6.34 4.08
CA PRO A 327 8.64 7.45 4.88
C PRO A 327 9.50 8.71 4.80
N LEU A 328 8.86 9.90 4.70
CA LEU A 328 9.57 11.19 4.69
C LEU A 328 10.51 11.35 5.91
N ARG A 329 10.06 10.92 7.09
CA ARG A 329 10.86 10.93 8.32
C ARG A 329 12.19 10.17 8.21
N TRP A 330 12.28 9.15 7.36
CA TRP A 330 13.53 8.41 7.14
C TRP A 330 14.47 9.17 6.20
N ILE A 331 13.94 9.97 5.27
CA ILE A 331 14.72 10.90 4.44
C ILE A 331 15.29 12.00 5.33
N GLU A 332 14.46 12.60 6.18
CA GLU A 332 14.86 13.64 7.15
C GLU A 332 15.93 13.12 8.12
N ALA A 333 15.67 12.01 8.81
CA ALA A 333 16.65 11.39 9.71
C ALA A 333 17.92 10.97 8.95
N GLY A 334 17.80 10.48 7.71
CA GLY A 334 18.93 10.17 6.85
C GLY A 334 19.81 11.39 6.55
N LEU A 335 19.21 12.56 6.32
CA LEU A 335 19.93 13.81 6.15
C LEU A 335 20.63 14.24 7.46
N GLU A 336 19.98 14.09 8.61
CA GLU A 336 20.59 14.32 9.92
C GLU A 336 21.81 13.41 10.16
N HIS A 337 21.72 12.13 9.82
CA HIS A 337 22.86 11.20 9.85
C HIS A 337 24.01 11.64 8.93
N LEU A 338 23.69 12.20 7.75
CA LEU A 338 24.69 12.73 6.82
C LEU A 338 25.33 14.04 7.32
N LEU A 339 24.59 14.89 8.02
CA LEU A 339 25.10 16.08 8.70
C LEU A 339 26.05 15.70 9.84
N ALA A 340 25.60 14.78 10.71
CA ALA A 340 26.38 14.29 11.85
C ALA A 340 27.68 13.59 11.41
N SER A 341 27.65 12.88 10.29
CA SER A 341 28.84 12.24 9.70
C SER A 341 29.69 13.19 8.82
N HIS A 342 29.36 14.49 8.80
CA HIS A 342 30.05 15.53 8.04
C HIS A 342 30.14 15.28 6.53
N ARG A 343 29.23 14.50 5.97
CA ARG A 343 29.14 14.23 4.52
C ARG A 343 28.36 15.31 3.78
N VAL A 344 27.42 15.95 4.49
CA VAL A 344 26.59 17.06 4.01
C VAL A 344 26.76 18.23 4.98
N ALA A 345 26.57 19.45 4.49
CA ALA A 345 26.46 20.66 5.30
C ALA A 345 25.08 21.29 5.10
N GLN A 346 24.60 21.95 6.16
CA GLN A 346 23.39 22.76 6.12
C GLN A 346 23.78 24.23 6.25
N ARG A 347 23.19 25.07 5.40
CA ARG A 347 23.31 26.52 5.52
C ARG A 347 22.32 27.02 6.57
N GLU A 348 22.83 27.67 7.63
CA GLU A 348 22.02 28.14 8.76
C GLU A 348 20.98 29.21 8.37
N ASP A 349 21.25 29.97 7.31
CA ASP A 349 20.41 31.07 6.82
C ASP A 349 19.22 30.63 5.95
N SER A 350 19.34 29.48 5.28
CA SER A 350 18.43 29.06 4.20
C SER A 350 17.93 27.62 4.36
N GLN A 351 18.40 26.90 5.37
CA GLN A 351 18.10 25.48 5.62
C GLN A 351 18.39 24.56 4.43
N LEU A 352 19.24 25.00 3.49
CA LEU A 352 19.63 24.24 2.31
C LEU A 352 20.76 23.26 2.65
N PHE A 353 20.64 22.04 2.12
CA PHE A 353 21.60 20.97 2.27
C PHE A 353 22.47 20.86 1.02
N PHE A 354 23.78 20.70 1.18
CA PHE A 354 24.73 20.54 0.07
C PHE A 354 25.92 19.69 0.50
N ILE A 355 26.64 19.11 -0.46
CA ILE A 355 27.83 18.30 -0.17
C ILE A 355 29.00 19.20 0.18
N LYS A 356 29.69 18.89 1.28
CA LYS A 356 31.00 19.47 1.57
C LYS A 356 31.97 19.04 0.48
N GLN A 357 32.29 19.94 -0.45
CA GLN A 357 33.47 19.76 -1.29
C GLN A 357 34.68 19.69 -0.36
N LYS A 358 35.51 18.65 -0.50
CA LYS A 358 36.83 18.62 0.13
C LYS A 358 37.54 19.90 -0.34
N GLN A 359 37.70 20.87 0.55
CA GLN A 359 38.63 21.95 0.31
C GLN A 359 39.98 21.28 0.02
N PHE A 360 40.52 21.51 -1.18
CA PHE A 360 41.92 21.24 -1.43
C PHE A 360 42.70 22.03 -0.39
N GLU A 361 43.38 21.32 0.51
CA GLU A 361 44.49 21.88 1.27
C GLU A 361 45.57 22.28 0.26
N THR A 362 45.48 23.51 -0.25
CA THR A 362 46.67 24.21 -0.78
C THR A 362 47.60 24.45 0.40
N LYS A 363 48.69 23.68 0.43
CA LYS A 363 49.89 23.98 1.21
C LYS A 363 50.49 25.32 0.81
#